data_AF-A0A1Y1QVC2-F1
#
_entry.id   AF-A0A1Y1QVC2-F1
#
_cell.length_a   1.000
_cell.length_b   1.000
_cell.length_c   1.000
_cell.angle_alpha   90.00
_cell.angle_beta   90.00
_cell.angle_gamma   90.00
#
_symmetry.space_group_name_H-M   'P 1'
#
loop_
_entity.id
_entity.type
_entity.pdbx_description
1 polymer ?
#
loop_
_entity_poly.entity_id
_entity_poly.type
_entity_poly.pdbx_seq_one_letter_code
_entity_poly.pdbx_strand_id
1 'polypeptide(L)'
;MKIPLILSVVVTLLTSCNPAKRDVVPQSPLSAAITISSDAKPLLISAKYQIRATVYVVDDVVMVQRQGADAQRLTGINPVLYPDFQKVFFRVQDKNRDGLNEIAVLAGTSFGATERCYDVFHYNLKQGIFERRWEDFYCTSH
;
A
#
# COMPACT_ATOMS: atom_id res chain seq x y z
N MET A 1 -23.34 -57.77 6.20
CA MET A 1 -24.64 -57.64 5.49
C MET A 1 -24.46 -56.64 4.36
N LYS A 2 -24.74 -57.07 3.12
CA LYS A 2 -24.73 -56.30 1.86
C LYS A 2 -26.19 -56.14 1.43
N ILE A 3 -26.70 -54.92 1.20
CA ILE A 3 -27.95 -54.66 0.45
C ILE A 3 -27.80 -53.30 -0.28
N PRO A 4 -28.31 -53.15 -1.53
CA PRO A 4 -27.65 -52.38 -2.59
C PRO A 4 -28.36 -51.07 -3.00
N LEU A 5 -27.70 -50.36 -3.93
CA LEU A 5 -28.22 -49.28 -4.78
C LEU A 5 -29.61 -49.57 -5.35
N ILE A 6 -30.48 -48.55 -5.37
CA ILE A 6 -31.58 -48.44 -6.35
C ILE A 6 -31.55 -47.04 -6.98
N LEU A 7 -31.34 -47.04 -8.30
CA LEU A 7 -31.55 -45.96 -9.25
C LEU A 7 -33.00 -45.45 -9.16
N SER A 8 -33.19 -44.14 -9.22
CA SER A 8 -34.45 -43.57 -9.73
C SER A 8 -34.12 -42.41 -10.65
N VAL A 9 -34.15 -42.73 -11.94
CA VAL A 9 -34.17 -41.82 -13.06
C VAL A 9 -35.58 -41.21 -13.10
N VAL A 10 -35.69 -39.90 -12.96
CA VAL A 10 -36.90 -39.17 -13.36
C VAL A 10 -36.49 -38.22 -14.47
N VAL A 11 -36.80 -38.63 -15.70
CA VAL A 11 -36.81 -37.78 -16.88
C VAL A 11 -38.12 -37.01 -16.86
N THR A 12 -38.03 -35.68 -16.82
CA THR A 12 -39.16 -34.82 -17.18
C THR A 12 -38.64 -33.78 -18.16
N LEU A 13 -38.82 -34.08 -19.45
CA LEU A 13 -38.78 -33.11 -20.53
C LEU A 13 -40.20 -32.55 -20.69
N LEU A 14 -40.38 -31.26 -20.41
CA LEU A 14 -41.43 -30.46 -21.03
C LEU A 14 -40.84 -29.11 -21.45
N THR A 15 -40.88 -28.92 -22.77
CA THR A 15 -40.60 -27.75 -23.58
C THR A 15 -41.56 -26.59 -23.32
N SER A 16 -41.09 -25.33 -23.25
CA SER A 16 -41.17 -24.38 -24.39
C SER A 16 -40.73 -22.95 -24.00
N CYS A 17 -39.87 -22.41 -24.87
CA CYS A 17 -39.74 -21.02 -25.34
C CYS A 17 -39.93 -19.82 -24.39
N ASN A 18 -38.82 -19.17 -24.03
CA ASN A 18 -38.59 -17.77 -24.40
C ASN A 18 -37.09 -17.41 -24.35
N PRO A 19 -36.47 -16.87 -25.43
CA PRO A 19 -35.06 -16.52 -25.44
C PRO A 19 -34.87 -15.09 -24.92
N ALA A 20 -34.80 -14.93 -23.60
CA ALA A 20 -34.19 -13.74 -23.02
C ALA A 20 -32.67 -13.96 -23.01
N LYS A 21 -32.04 -13.59 -24.12
CA LYS A 21 -30.60 -13.46 -24.28
C LYS A 21 -30.07 -12.50 -23.19
N ARG A 22 -29.62 -13.04 -22.06
CA ARG A 22 -28.73 -12.34 -21.14
C ARG A 22 -27.34 -12.78 -21.51
N ASP A 23 -26.66 -11.90 -22.25
CA ASP A 23 -25.24 -12.02 -22.51
C ASP A 23 -24.52 -12.20 -21.18
N VAL A 24 -23.92 -13.38 -21.00
CA VAL A 24 -22.92 -13.61 -19.97
C VAL A 24 -21.76 -12.72 -20.35
N VAL A 25 -21.70 -11.53 -19.75
CA VAL A 25 -20.51 -10.70 -19.78
C VAL A 25 -19.39 -11.57 -19.20
N PRO A 26 -18.32 -11.87 -19.96
CA PRO A 26 -17.15 -12.47 -19.37
C PRO A 26 -16.64 -11.48 -18.33
N GLN A 27 -16.72 -11.85 -17.05
CA GLN A 27 -15.93 -11.19 -16.02
C GLN A 27 -14.47 -11.48 -16.37
N SER A 28 -13.89 -10.60 -17.18
CA SER A 28 -12.44 -10.48 -17.30
C SER A 28 -11.88 -10.44 -15.88
N PRO A 29 -10.82 -11.20 -15.56
CA PRO A 29 -10.05 -10.91 -14.37
C PRO A 29 -9.48 -9.51 -14.58
N LEU A 30 -10.11 -8.51 -13.96
CA LEU A 30 -9.42 -7.27 -13.66
C LEU A 30 -8.28 -7.67 -12.71
N SER A 31 -7.15 -8.06 -13.30
CA SER A 31 -5.86 -7.69 -12.74
C SER A 31 -5.98 -6.19 -12.55
N ALA A 32 -6.32 -5.77 -11.33
CA ALA A 32 -6.15 -4.40 -10.91
C ALA A 32 -4.69 -4.09 -11.16
N ALA A 33 -4.42 -3.40 -12.27
CA ALA A 33 -3.13 -2.81 -12.52
C ALA A 33 -2.95 -1.82 -11.37
N ILE A 34 -2.21 -2.26 -10.35
CA ILE A 34 -1.74 -1.41 -9.27
C ILE A 34 -1.01 -0.27 -9.98
N THR A 35 -1.66 0.87 -10.06
CA THR A 35 -1.06 2.05 -10.68
C THR A 35 -0.10 2.57 -9.65
N ILE A 36 1.17 2.18 -9.78
CA ILE A 36 2.26 2.65 -8.92
C ILE A 36 2.42 4.14 -9.26
N SER A 37 1.86 4.99 -8.40
CA SER A 37 1.71 6.44 -8.65
C SER A 37 2.97 7.25 -8.27
N SER A 38 4.10 6.59 -8.02
CA SER A 38 5.39 7.24 -7.87
C SER A 38 6.51 6.27 -8.17
N ASP A 39 7.60 6.72 -8.79
CA ASP A 39 8.81 5.90 -8.94
C ASP A 39 9.25 5.33 -7.60
N ALA A 40 9.45 4.01 -7.56
CA ALA A 40 9.89 3.30 -6.38
C ALA A 40 11.29 3.80 -5.96
N LYS A 41 11.41 4.29 -4.73
CA LYS A 41 12.64 4.89 -4.19
C LYS A 41 13.35 3.91 -3.27
N PRO A 42 14.54 3.39 -3.65
CA PRO A 42 15.33 2.55 -2.76
C PRO A 42 15.94 3.38 -1.63
N LEU A 43 15.89 2.86 -0.41
CA LEU A 43 16.34 3.49 0.81
C LEU A 43 17.29 2.55 1.58
N LEU A 44 18.34 3.13 2.16
CA LEU A 44 19.14 2.46 3.18
C LEU A 44 18.57 2.85 4.55
N ILE A 45 18.00 1.89 5.27
CA ILE A 45 17.47 2.12 6.62
C ILE A 45 18.60 1.99 7.64
N SER A 46 19.47 0.99 7.49
CA SER A 46 20.63 0.88 8.36
C SER A 46 21.81 0.26 7.63
N ALA A 47 22.94 0.97 7.62
CA ALA A 47 24.21 0.41 7.15
C ALA A 47 24.67 -0.72 8.06
N LYS A 48 24.58 -0.53 9.39
CA LYS A 48 25.04 -1.47 10.41
C LYS A 48 24.33 -2.81 10.33
N TYR A 49 23.00 -2.79 10.14
CA TYR A 49 22.19 -4.01 10.05
C TYR A 49 21.89 -4.43 8.60
N GLN A 50 22.47 -3.74 7.61
CA GLN A 50 22.23 -3.94 6.17
C GLN A 50 20.73 -3.94 5.78
N ILE A 51 19.93 -3.11 6.45
CA ILE A 51 18.49 -3.04 6.19
C ILE A 51 18.25 -2.09 5.03
N ARG A 52 17.70 -2.64 3.95
CA ARG A 52 17.27 -1.89 2.76
C ARG A 52 15.77 -1.99 2.61
N ALA A 53 15.16 -0.89 2.17
CA ALA A 53 13.75 -0.82 1.88
C ALA A 53 13.50 -0.06 0.58
N THR A 54 12.30 -0.17 0.05
CA THR A 54 11.82 0.61 -1.08
C THR A 54 10.53 1.29 -0.66
N VAL A 55 10.47 2.61 -0.84
CA VAL A 55 9.26 3.42 -0.62
C VAL A 55 8.61 3.75 -1.94
N TYR A 56 7.29 3.67 -2.01
CA TYR A 56 6.50 3.98 -3.21
C TYR A 56 5.07 4.34 -2.83
N VAL A 57 4.32 4.90 -3.79
CA VAL A 57 2.90 5.25 -3.64
C VAL A 57 2.04 4.33 -4.48
N VAL A 58 0.96 3.82 -3.90
CA VAL A 58 -0.12 3.09 -4.58
C VAL A 58 -1.44 3.71 -4.14
N ASP A 59 -2.26 4.18 -5.08
CA ASP A 59 -3.60 4.71 -4.81
C ASP A 59 -3.61 5.73 -3.63
N ASP A 60 -2.72 6.73 -3.70
CA ASP A 60 -2.52 7.75 -2.66
C ASP A 60 -2.06 7.22 -1.29
N VAL A 61 -1.62 5.98 -1.21
CA VAL A 61 -1.07 5.36 -0.01
C VAL A 61 0.43 5.17 -0.15
N VAL A 62 1.16 5.63 0.86
CA VAL A 62 2.59 5.42 0.97
C VAL A 62 2.85 4.04 1.53
N MET A 63 3.57 3.26 0.75
CA MET A 63 4.00 1.91 1.06
C MET A 63 5.52 1.89 1.29
N VAL A 64 5.95 1.01 2.17
CA VAL A 64 7.36 0.65 2.33
C VAL A 64 7.51 -0.86 2.27
N GLN A 65 8.48 -1.35 1.52
CA GLN A 65 8.80 -2.76 1.45
C GLN A 65 10.27 -2.99 1.79
N ARG A 66 10.53 -3.69 2.89
CA ARG A 66 11.88 -4.15 3.23
C ARG A 66 12.27 -5.32 2.32
N GLN A 67 13.56 -5.43 1.98
CA GLN A 67 14.06 -6.59 1.23
C GLN A 67 13.67 -7.90 1.95
N GLY A 68 12.93 -8.76 1.24
CA GLY A 68 12.47 -10.06 1.78
C GLY A 68 11.33 -9.95 2.79
N ALA A 69 10.57 -8.85 2.81
CA ALA A 69 9.35 -8.70 3.60
C ALA A 69 8.16 -8.30 2.71
N ASP A 70 6.97 -8.46 3.26
CA ASP A 70 5.75 -7.92 2.68
C ASP A 70 5.74 -6.40 2.73
N ALA A 71 4.99 -5.79 1.81
CA ALA A 71 4.80 -4.35 1.78
C ALA A 71 3.96 -3.92 2.98
N GLN A 72 4.42 -2.88 3.67
CA GLN A 72 3.75 -2.25 4.79
C GLN A 72 3.18 -0.90 4.36
N ARG A 73 1.93 -0.64 4.74
CA ARG A 73 1.31 0.68 4.65
C ARG A 73 1.85 1.62 5.73
N LEU A 74 2.33 2.80 5.34
CA LEU A 74 2.75 3.85 6.26
C LEU A 74 1.61 4.83 6.55
N THR A 75 1.15 5.55 5.54
CA THR A 75 0.07 6.54 5.67
C THR A 75 -0.55 6.88 4.31
N GLY A 76 -1.68 7.59 4.31
CA GLY A 76 -2.24 8.19 3.11
C GLY A 76 -1.64 9.56 2.85
N ILE A 77 -1.56 9.94 1.59
CA ILE A 77 -1.22 11.29 1.12
C ILE A 77 -2.39 11.84 0.31
N ASN A 78 -2.35 13.14 0.02
CA ASN A 78 -3.31 13.75 -0.91
C ASN A 78 -2.53 14.50 -1.99
N PRO A 79 -2.24 13.86 -3.13
CA PRO A 79 -1.44 14.48 -4.19
C PRO A 79 -2.19 15.60 -4.92
N VAL A 80 -3.53 15.65 -4.82
CA VAL A 80 -4.34 16.73 -5.40
C VAL A 80 -4.13 18.04 -4.64
N LEU A 81 -4.01 17.98 -3.32
CA LEU A 81 -3.73 19.16 -2.50
C LEU A 81 -2.29 19.65 -2.64
N TYR A 82 -1.38 18.75 -3.00
CA TYR A 82 0.07 18.96 -2.93
C TYR A 82 0.82 18.52 -4.21
N PRO A 83 0.37 18.93 -5.42
CA PRO A 83 0.92 18.42 -6.68
C PRO A 83 2.40 18.80 -6.87
N ASP A 84 2.80 19.99 -6.43
CA ASP A 84 4.18 20.47 -6.53
C ASP A 84 5.14 19.76 -5.58
N PHE A 85 4.60 19.06 -4.57
CA PHE A 85 5.39 18.39 -3.54
C PHE A 85 5.64 16.92 -3.83
N GLN A 86 5.26 16.41 -5.01
CA GLN A 86 5.50 15.02 -5.42
C GLN A 86 6.95 14.57 -5.28
N LYS A 87 7.90 15.46 -5.55
CA LYS A 87 9.34 15.17 -5.44
C LYS A 87 9.82 15.06 -3.98
N VAL A 88 9.13 15.70 -3.04
CA VAL A 88 9.51 15.84 -1.63
C VAL A 88 8.56 15.14 -0.66
N PHE A 89 7.67 14.26 -1.16
CA PHE A 89 6.77 13.48 -0.29
C PHE A 89 7.51 12.67 0.76
N PHE A 90 8.75 12.28 0.49
CA PHE A 90 9.55 11.45 1.39
C PHE A 90 10.87 12.13 1.71
N ARG A 91 11.23 12.10 2.99
CA ARG A 91 12.58 12.40 3.47
C ARG A 91 13.09 11.23 4.28
N VAL A 92 14.41 11.08 4.28
CA VAL A 92 15.10 10.02 5.01
C VAL A 92 16.23 10.66 5.81
N GLN A 93 16.23 10.41 7.11
CA GLN A 93 17.19 10.98 8.05
C GLN A 93 17.27 10.07 9.27
N ASP A 94 18.43 9.97 9.91
CA ASP A 94 18.60 9.41 11.24
C ASP A 94 18.62 10.57 12.25
N LYS A 95 17.43 10.94 12.74
CA LYS A 95 17.23 12.12 13.60
C LYS A 95 17.71 11.86 15.02
N ASN A 96 17.47 10.66 15.55
CA ASN A 96 17.82 10.30 16.92
C ASN A 96 19.26 9.74 17.05
N ARG A 97 19.95 9.51 15.93
CA ARG A 97 21.33 9.00 15.82
C ARG A 97 21.50 7.58 16.35
N ASP A 98 20.50 6.74 16.22
CA ASP A 98 20.57 5.33 16.63
C ASP A 98 21.08 4.39 15.52
N GLY A 99 21.38 4.93 14.33
CA GLY A 99 21.86 4.19 13.17
C GLY A 99 20.73 3.57 12.33
N LEU A 100 19.49 3.98 12.56
CA LEU A 100 18.31 3.66 11.76
C LEU A 100 17.75 4.95 11.17
N ASN A 101 17.77 5.07 9.84
CA ASN A 101 17.11 6.18 9.19
C ASN A 101 15.59 6.05 9.30
N GLU A 102 14.94 7.10 9.78
CA GLU A 102 13.50 7.26 9.70
C GLU A 102 13.04 7.59 8.28
N ILE A 103 11.78 7.26 8.00
CA ILE A 103 11.05 7.71 6.82
C ILE A 103 10.08 8.80 7.27
N ALA A 104 10.25 10.01 6.74
CA ALA A 104 9.31 11.10 6.96
C ALA A 104 8.42 11.28 5.73
N VAL A 105 7.11 11.26 5.90
CA VAL A 105 6.10 11.37 4.85
C VAL A 105 5.36 12.69 4.99
N LEU A 106 5.25 13.47 3.92
CA LEU A 106 4.50 14.73 3.94
C LEU A 106 3.02 14.45 4.30
N ALA A 107 2.61 14.96 5.45
CA ALA A 107 1.25 14.82 5.98
C ALA A 107 0.37 16.03 5.65
N GLY A 108 0.99 17.19 5.43
CA GLY A 108 0.27 18.41 5.06
C GLY A 108 1.18 19.63 4.95
N THR A 109 0.54 20.78 4.74
CA THR A 109 1.20 22.08 4.72
C THR A 109 0.46 23.09 5.59
N SER A 110 1.17 24.10 6.10
CA SER A 110 0.54 25.24 6.77
C SER A 110 -0.32 26.09 5.82
N PHE A 111 -1.05 27.07 6.37
CA PHE A 111 -1.78 28.06 5.59
C PHE A 111 -0.82 28.83 4.66
N GLY A 112 -1.14 28.87 3.36
CA GLY A 112 -0.27 29.46 2.33
C GLY A 112 0.91 28.58 1.92
N ALA A 113 0.93 27.30 2.32
CA ALA A 113 1.97 26.32 1.97
C ALA A 113 3.41 26.73 2.35
N THR A 114 3.56 27.56 3.39
CA THR A 114 4.86 28.08 3.84
C THR A 114 5.68 27.05 4.59
N GLU A 115 5.01 26.09 5.24
CA GLU A 115 5.62 25.01 5.99
C GLU A 115 5.11 23.67 5.47
N ARG A 116 6.02 22.71 5.40
CA ARG A 116 5.73 21.31 5.04
C ARG A 116 5.85 20.48 6.30
N CYS A 117 4.78 19.77 6.65
CA CYS A 117 4.69 18.98 7.87
C CYS A 117 4.73 17.49 7.56
N TYR A 118 5.50 16.74 8.34
CA TYR A 118 5.82 15.34 8.05
C TYR A 118 5.48 14.42 9.21
N ASP A 119 4.84 13.30 8.88
CA ASP A 119 4.73 12.14 9.74
C ASP A 119 6.02 11.33 9.70
N VAL A 120 6.54 10.95 10.86
CA VAL A 120 7.81 10.22 10.96
C VAL A 120 7.55 8.76 11.33
N PHE A 121 8.22 7.86 10.61
CA PHE A 121 8.15 6.42 10.80
C PHE A 121 9.54 5.87 11.10
N HIS A 122 9.68 5.24 12.25
CA HIS A 122 10.93 4.66 12.73
C HIS A 122 10.87 3.14 12.64
N TYR A 123 11.99 2.50 12.27
CA TYR A 123 12.03 1.06 12.08
C TYR A 123 12.24 0.33 13.41
N ASN A 124 11.30 -0.51 13.81
CA ASN A 124 11.43 -1.35 14.99
C ASN A 124 12.21 -2.63 14.66
N LEU A 125 13.49 -2.69 15.07
CA LEU A 125 14.36 -3.85 14.83
C LEU A 125 13.80 -5.18 15.34
N LYS A 126 13.03 -5.17 16.44
CA LYS A 126 12.52 -6.39 17.07
C LYS A 126 11.31 -6.95 16.32
N GLN A 127 10.42 -6.06 15.87
CA GLN A 127 9.18 -6.45 15.20
C GLN A 127 9.34 -6.55 13.68
N GLY A 128 10.36 -5.89 13.12
CA GLY A 128 10.60 -5.88 11.68
C GLY A 128 9.63 -4.99 10.89
N ILE A 129 9.01 -4.02 11.55
CA ILE A 129 8.02 -3.10 10.97
C ILE A 129 8.39 -1.63 11.24
N PHE A 130 7.84 -0.72 10.47
CA PHE A 130 7.91 0.71 10.70
C PHE A 130 6.77 1.17 11.62
N GLU A 131 7.08 1.91 12.67
CA GLU A 131 6.10 2.45 13.61
C GLU A 131 6.05 3.97 13.47
N ARG A 132 4.84 4.54 13.45
CA ARG A 132 4.68 6.00 13.46
C ARG A 132 5.12 6.56 14.82
N ARG A 133 5.95 7.60 14.79
CA ARG A 133 6.47 8.33 15.96
C ARG A 133 5.81 9.70 16.01
N TRP A 134 4.78 9.85 16.83
CA TRP A 134 3.99 11.09 16.91
C TRP A 134 4.79 12.24 17.51
N GLU A 135 5.65 11.93 18.46
CA GLU A 135 6.59 12.86 19.09
C GLU A 135 7.64 13.42 18.11
N ASP A 136 7.85 12.73 16.98
CA ASP A 136 8.83 13.12 15.98
C ASP A 136 8.26 13.91 14.82
N PHE A 137 6.93 14.09 14.77
CA PHE A 137 6.28 14.96 13.79
C PHE A 137 6.93 16.35 13.76
N TYR A 138 7.17 16.86 12.56
CA TYR A 138 7.80 18.17 12.41
C TYR A 138 7.34 18.90 11.16
N CYS A 139 7.38 20.24 11.21
CA CYS A 139 7.19 21.11 10.08
C CYS A 139 8.50 21.84 9.74
N THR A 140 8.78 22.00 8.44
CA THR A 140 9.94 22.77 7.96
C THR A 140 9.46 23.93 7.11
N SER A 141 9.95 25.13 7.39
CA SER A 141 9.84 26.27 6.47
C SER A 141 10.66 25.99 5.19
N HIS A 142 10.25 26.63 4.10
CA HIS A 142 11.03 26.66 2.87
C HIS A 142 12.29 27.52 2.99
#